data_AF-K1XXS6-F1
#
_entry.id   AF-K1XXS6-F1
#
_cell.length_a   1.000
_cell.length_b   1.000
_cell.length_c   1.000
_cell.angle_alpha   90.00
_cell.angle_beta   90.00
_cell.angle_gamma   90.00
#
_symmetry.space_group_name_H-M   'P 1'
#
loop_
_entity.id
_entity.type
_entity.pdbx_description
1 polymer ?
#
loop_
_entity_poly.entity_id
_entity_poly.type
_entity_poly.pdbx_seq_one_letter_code
_entity_poly.pdbx_strand_id
1 'polypeptide(L)'
;MHGKTSPMLHDGKGVFTDLPNPFDGMRYHSLVVQDSDLPECLQVTCRTDEGELMGLRHKELAIEGVQFHPESIMTPAGIQLLKNFMGDNYPEMLRS
;
A
#
# COMPACT_ATOMS: atom_id res chain seq x y z
N MET A 1 -12.13 1.73 19.97
CA MET A 1 -11.61 1.31 18.65
C MET A 1 -12.26 2.22 17.61
N HIS A 2 -11.58 3.29 17.20
CA HIS A 2 -12.06 4.17 16.12
C HIS A 2 -11.17 3.90 14.91
N GLY A 3 -11.73 3.20 13.92
CA GLY A 3 -11.11 3.13 12.62
C GLY A 3 -11.62 4.28 11.74
N LYS A 4 -10.74 4.79 10.89
CA LYS A 4 -11.01 5.89 9.95
C LYS A 4 -10.67 5.37 8.55
N THR A 5 -11.55 5.60 7.59
CA THR A 5 -11.22 5.42 6.18
C THR A 5 -10.45 6.64 5.68
N SER A 6 -9.43 6.42 4.87
CA SER A 6 -8.66 7.51 4.26
C SER A 6 -8.38 7.19 2.79
N PRO A 7 -8.30 8.20 1.92
CA PRO A 7 -7.90 8.01 0.54
C PRO A 7 -6.42 7.59 0.47
N MET A 8 -6.16 6.48 -0.22
CA MET A 8 -4.83 5.91 -0.45
C MET A 8 -4.32 6.32 -1.83
N LEU A 9 -3.38 7.27 -1.87
CA LEU A 9 -2.70 7.73 -3.08
C LEU A 9 -1.47 6.86 -3.34
N HIS A 10 -1.42 6.14 -4.46
CA HIS A 10 -0.37 5.15 -4.72
C HIS A 10 0.31 5.30 -6.09
N ASP A 11 1.40 4.54 -6.30
CA ASP A 11 2.18 4.54 -7.54
C ASP A 11 1.57 3.71 -8.68
N GLY A 12 0.59 2.86 -8.38
CA GLY A 12 -0.15 2.06 -9.36
C GLY A 12 0.60 0.81 -9.82
N LYS A 13 1.62 0.41 -9.07
CA LYS A 13 2.51 -0.71 -9.38
C LYS A 13 2.40 -1.80 -8.33
N GLY A 14 2.88 -3.00 -8.64
CA GLY A 14 2.95 -4.12 -7.69
C GLY A 14 1.58 -4.45 -7.11
N VAL A 15 1.45 -4.42 -5.78
CA VAL A 15 0.13 -4.67 -5.12
C VAL A 15 -0.96 -3.70 -5.55
N PHE A 16 -0.60 -2.50 -6.03
CA PHE A 16 -1.54 -1.45 -6.43
C PHE A 16 -1.94 -1.48 -7.91
N THR A 17 -1.50 -2.49 -8.66
CA THR A 17 -1.82 -2.65 -10.08
C THR A 17 -3.33 -2.74 -10.29
N ASP A 18 -3.84 -2.00 -11.29
CA ASP A 18 -5.27 -1.93 -11.64
C ASP A 18 -6.22 -1.53 -10.49
N LEU A 19 -5.70 -0.86 -9.44
CA LEU A 19 -6.53 -0.27 -8.38
C LEU A 19 -6.88 1.20 -8.69
N PRO A 20 -8.06 1.69 -8.27
CA PRO A 20 -8.39 3.12 -8.33
C PRO A 20 -7.39 3.96 -7.52
N ASN A 21 -7.02 5.13 -8.05
CA ASN A 21 -6.08 6.03 -7.39
C ASN A 21 -6.70 7.43 -7.21
N PRO A 22 -7.08 7.84 -5.99
CA PRO A 22 -7.02 7.06 -4.75
C PRO A 22 -8.12 6.00 -4.62
N PHE A 23 -7.94 5.06 -3.69
CA PHE A 23 -9.01 4.19 -3.17
C PHE A 23 -9.20 4.37 -1.66
N ASP A 24 -10.35 3.98 -1.13
CA ASP A 24 -10.61 4.04 0.32
C ASP A 24 -9.91 2.89 1.07
N GLY A 25 -9.00 3.23 1.97
CA GLY A 25 -8.30 2.29 2.85
C GLY A 25 -8.70 2.46 4.32
N MET A 26 -9.09 1.35 4.96
CA MET A 26 -9.38 1.33 6.39
C MET A 26 -8.11 1.37 7.24
N ARG A 27 -8.09 2.26 8.23
CA ARG A 27 -6.96 2.44 9.13
C ARG A 27 -7.39 2.36 10.59
N TYR A 28 -6.48 1.91 11.44
CA TYR A 28 -6.57 2.07 12.88
C TYR A 28 -5.45 2.98 13.38
N HIS A 29 -5.59 3.47 14.61
CA HIS A 29 -4.54 4.23 15.28
C HIS A 29 -3.32 3.31 15.47
N SER A 30 -2.25 3.59 14.73
CA SER A 30 -0.99 2.85 14.76
C SER A 30 0.16 3.84 14.64
N LEU A 31 1.36 3.41 15.03
CA LEU A 31 2.59 4.14 14.74
C LEU A 31 2.80 4.21 13.23
N VAL A 32 3.24 5.36 12.73
CA VAL A 32 3.53 5.57 11.31
C VAL A 32 5.05 5.67 11.14
N VAL A 33 5.58 5.06 10.07
CA VAL A 33 6.99 5.17 9.70
C VAL A 33 7.32 6.63 9.37
N GLN A 34 8.39 7.17 9.94
CA GLN A 34 8.89 8.50 9.59
C GLN A 34 9.77 8.44 8.34
N ASP A 35 9.58 9.40 7.45
CA ASP A 35 10.32 9.50 6.19
C ASP A 35 11.85 9.65 6.39
N SER A 36 12.28 10.29 7.48
CA SER A 36 13.68 10.65 7.72
C SER A 36 14.62 9.45 7.91
N ASP A 37 14.08 8.30 8.31
CA ASP A 37 14.87 7.12 8.67
C ASP A 37 14.59 5.92 7.75
N LEU A 38 14.05 6.17 6.55
CA LEU A 38 13.77 5.09 5.61
C LEU A 38 15.08 4.54 5.01
N PRO A 39 15.37 3.24 5.14
CA PRO A 39 16.54 2.64 4.49
C PRO A 39 16.51 2.86 2.97
N GLU A 40 17.67 3.11 2.36
CA GLU A 40 17.78 3.36 0.91
C GLU A 40 17.28 2.20 0.05
N CYS A 41 17.21 0.98 0.59
CA CYS A 41 16.68 -0.18 -0.12
C CYS A 41 15.15 -0.19 -0.24
N LEU A 42 14.45 0.70 0.48
CA LEU A 42 12.99 0.85 0.42
C LEU A 42 12.60 2.09 -0.39
N GLN A 43 11.43 2.02 -1.01
CA GLN A 43 10.77 3.15 -1.66
C GLN A 43 9.34 3.27 -1.16
N VAL A 44 8.85 4.50 -1.07
CA VAL A 44 7.45 4.79 -0.71
C VAL A 44 6.56 4.55 -1.93
N THR A 45 5.48 3.80 -1.74
CA THR A 45 4.55 3.41 -2.81
C THR A 45 3.13 3.90 -2.61
N CYS A 46 2.76 4.29 -1.37
CA CYS A 46 1.44 4.80 -1.05
C CYS A 46 1.47 5.79 0.11
N ARG A 47 0.63 6.83 0.05
CA ARG A 47 0.41 7.83 1.11
C ARG A 47 -1.06 8.20 1.26
N THR A 48 -1.44 8.78 2.39
CA THR A 48 -2.72 9.49 2.52
C THR A 48 -2.67 10.86 1.84
N ASP A 49 -3.83 11.50 1.69
CA ASP A 49 -3.95 12.92 1.32
C ASP A 49 -3.27 13.87 2.32
N GLU A 50 -3.22 13.48 3.59
CA GLU A 50 -2.49 14.18 4.66
C GLU A 50 -0.97 13.87 4.65
N GLY A 51 -0.48 13.05 3.71
CA GLY A 51 0.95 12.76 3.51
C GLY A 51 1.52 11.61 4.34
N GLU A 52 0.69 10.93 5.14
CA GLU A 52 1.13 9.82 5.98
C GLU A 52 1.52 8.62 5.12
N LEU A 53 2.63 7.97 5.45
CA LEU A 53 3.17 6.83 4.72
C LEU A 53 2.29 5.59 4.91
N MET A 54 1.79 5.03 3.80
CA MET A 54 0.84 3.91 3.79
C MET A 54 1.31 2.68 3.03
N GLY A 55 2.37 2.79 2.22
CA GLY A 55 2.94 1.68 1.48
C GLY A 55 4.43 1.81 1.23
N LEU A 56 5.11 0.67 1.28
CA LEU A 56 6.55 0.52 1.03
C LEU A 56 6.81 -0.65 0.10
N ARG A 57 7.88 -0.55 -0.68
CA ARG A 57 8.41 -1.63 -1.51
C ARG A 57 9.92 -1.68 -1.43
N HIS A 58 10.50 -2.88 -1.41
CA HIS A 58 11.94 -3.03 -1.61
C HIS A 58 12.30 -2.81 -3.08
N LYS A 59 13.35 -2.04 -3.36
CA LYS A 59 13.76 -1.67 -4.73
C LYS A 59 14.24 -2.84 -5.61
N GLU A 60 14.41 -4.03 -5.04
CA GLU A 60 15.09 -5.16 -5.69
C GLU A 60 14.40 -6.49 -5.37
N LEU A 61 13.95 -6.67 -4.14
CA LEU A 61 13.22 -7.86 -3.69
C LEU A 61 11.72 -7.69 -3.92
N ALA A 62 11.01 -8.81 -4.14
CA ALA A 62 9.55 -8.85 -4.22
C ALA A 62 8.91 -8.76 -2.81
N ILE A 63 9.19 -7.67 -2.10
CA ILE A 63 8.72 -7.39 -0.74
C ILE A 63 7.96 -6.06 -0.78
N GLU A 64 6.69 -6.09 -0.38
CA GLU A 64 5.87 -4.91 -0.16
C GLU A 64 5.22 -4.95 1.22
N GLY A 65 5.04 -3.77 1.80
CA GLY A 65 4.32 -3.57 3.04
C GLY A 65 3.25 -2.51 2.87
N VAL A 66 2.09 -2.72 3.49
CA VAL A 66 1.00 -1.74 3.57
C VAL A 66 0.63 -1.49 5.03
N GLN A 67 0.32 -0.25 5.38
CA GLN A 67 0.01 0.16 6.76
C GLN A 67 -1.50 0.13 7.06
N PHE A 68 -2.34 0.19 6.03
CA PHE A 68 -3.79 0.05 6.14
C PHE A 68 -4.20 -1.42 6.19
N HIS A 69 -5.50 -1.67 6.41
CA HIS A 69 -6.08 -3.00 6.55
C HIS A 69 -6.75 -3.47 5.25
N PRO A 70 -6.03 -4.17 4.34
CA PRO A 70 -6.60 -4.69 3.10
C PRO A 70 -7.66 -5.78 3.33
N GLU A 71 -7.67 -6.42 4.49
CA GLU A 71 -8.65 -7.43 4.88
C GLU A 71 -9.99 -6.84 5.35
N SER A 72 -10.01 -5.54 5.66
CA SER A 72 -11.20 -4.90 6.20
C SER A 72 -12.32 -4.79 5.16
N ILE A 73 -13.57 -4.97 5.59
CA ILE A 73 -14.77 -4.69 4.77
C ILE A 73 -14.82 -3.23 4.31
N MET A 74 -14.18 -2.33 5.05
CA MET A 74 -14.09 -0.90 4.75
C MET A 74 -12.93 -0.57 3.79
N THR A 75 -12.27 -1.58 3.21
CA THR A 75 -11.26 -1.43 2.15
C THR A 75 -11.71 -2.20 0.90
N PRO A 76 -12.60 -1.65 0.05
CA PRO A 76 -13.19 -2.38 -1.09
C PRO A 76 -12.15 -2.92 -2.08
N ALA A 77 -11.05 -2.20 -2.28
CA ALA A 77 -9.95 -2.59 -3.16
C ALA A 77 -9.06 -3.72 -2.58
N GLY A 78 -9.23 -4.07 -1.31
CA GLY A 78 -8.33 -4.94 -0.56
C GLY A 78 -8.27 -6.37 -1.11
N ILE A 79 -9.39 -6.91 -1.59
CA ILE A 79 -9.41 -8.24 -2.24
C ILE A 79 -8.57 -8.24 -3.52
N GLN A 80 -8.68 -7.20 -4.35
CA GLN A 80 -7.89 -7.11 -5.59
C GLN A 80 -6.40 -6.90 -5.28
N LEU A 81 -6.07 -6.09 -4.28
CA LEU A 81 -4.71 -5.91 -3.78
C LEU A 81 -4.07 -7.25 -3.40
N LEU A 82 -4.77 -8.07 -2.60
CA LEU A 82 -4.29 -9.39 -2.21
C LEU A 82 -4.16 -10.35 -3.40
N LYS A 83 -5.07 -10.28 -4.37
CA LYS A 83 -4.96 -11.07 -5.62
C LYS A 83 -3.72 -10.70 -6.41
N ASN A 84 -3.40 -9.40 -6.52
CA ASN A 84 -2.18 -8.95 -7.19
C ASN A 84 -0.95 -9.59 -6.52
N PHE A 85 -0.86 -9.51 -5.19
CA PHE A 85 0.25 -10.08 -4.42
C PHE A 85 0.41 -11.60 -4.61
N MET A 86 -0.70 -12.34 -4.69
CA MET A 86 -0.69 -13.81 -4.86
C MET A 86 -0.54 -14.26 -6.33
N GLY A 87 -0.52 -13.34 -7.29
CA GLY A 87 -0.46 -13.67 -8.71
C GLY A 87 0.92 -14.20 -9.14
N ASP A 88 0.95 -15.20 -10.03
CA ASP A 88 2.20 -15.78 -10.55
C ASP A 88 3.08 -14.75 -11.29
N ASN A 89 2.46 -13.72 -11.87
CA ASN A 89 3.11 -12.63 -12.58
C ASN A 89 3.45 -11.42 -11.68
N TYR A 90 3.36 -11.56 -10.36
CA TYR A 90 3.64 -10.45 -9.43
C TYR A 90 5.02 -9.80 -9.62
N PRO A 91 6.13 -10.53 -9.89
CA PRO A 91 7.42 -9.91 -10.17
C PRO A 91 7.42 -8.96 -11.38
N GLU A 92 6.54 -9.18 -12.36
CA GLU A 92 6.39 -8.31 -13.53
C GLU A 92 5.66 -7.01 -13.17
N MET A 93 4.66 -7.09 -12.29
CA MET A 93 3.89 -5.94 -11.78
C MET A 93 4.77 -4.95 -10.99
N LEU A 94 5.90 -5.39 -10.44
CA LEU A 94 6.85 -4.51 -9.75
C LEU A 94 7.61 -3.58 -10.71
N ARG A 95 7.68 -3.92 -12.01
CA ARG A 95 8.52 -3.26 -13.02
C ARG A 95 7.75 -2.35 -13.98
N SER A 96 6.43 -2.53 -14.13
CA SER A 96 5.53 -1.60 -14.83
C SER A 96 5.48 -0.27 -14.12
#